data_AF-A0A2G6CKX5-F1
#
_entry.id   AF-A0A2G6CKX5-F1
#
_cell.length_a   1.000
_cell.length_b   1.000
_cell.length_c   1.000
_cell.angle_alpha   90.00
_cell.angle_beta   90.00
_cell.angle_gamma   90.00
#
_symmetry.space_group_name_H-M   'P 1'
#
loop_
_entity.id
_entity.type
_entity.pdbx_description
1 polymer ?
#
loop_
_entity_poly.entity_id
_entity_poly.type
_entity_poly.pdbx_seq_one_letter_code
_entity_poly.pdbx_strand_id
1 'polypeptide(L)'
;MLLVGTTVDVDAVGYTLDATHTLEITTAGGGRARLPLTVADGQVSTTLDQPAFDALGVGKQTVTVQIRSRNSWGETLGEPTVVSLELVEALAPSVKAVGDGLVHLNDPVVVEGRGLLLGGAEGRTEVELAGCFLPEGQPTPCATHGKKAVITVALSPVDVSRERGSFAYPAKLAGLSPGRFSGTLALVNYQTGRAPTRSSERQIDFEVQRTTLTGLKSSAVSLGEYLLIRGRGFVGGEGSTLLEVDGTFQPSGEGTSRAVKLSFVTGFVNGQTLRYVLEEKNGLGASVDLRSETGTLSGTWTPVVSLGAEQQVGKGVVLALELGAVKQVVHLRFLPSWQEALRSFGLQPADQRVRDRVFAVVRRAYQGINVEIRAEQPKDFGLYATVDVGGTDPNGLGLLGYDNTPGKDVENKRLFDHVGGVNALTQEDGYPGYGGVFASSQLAFSEHPPGAMKTSPLHTPLFDQIFDAVRPDRGQEVNSAEVAAAPSLESSASCPAADRVGQVACAIFTLGNMIGHTVAHELGHSFGLAEPYGAPTTYHNPGDVPNRLMEGGSTRPFAERAELAGEGPAVFCDDEFAYLQMLMPTGQADPLPQRPSCY
;
A
#
# COMPACT_ATOMS: atom_id res chain seq x y z
N MET A 1 11.31 5.00 30.83
CA MET A 1 10.08 4.94 31.65
C MET A 1 9.03 4.10 30.93
N LEU A 2 8.61 2.99 31.53
CA LEU A 2 7.62 2.05 31.03
C LEU A 2 6.46 1.95 32.02
N LEU A 3 5.24 1.87 31.49
CA LEU A 3 3.98 1.64 32.17
C LEU A 3 3.45 0.25 31.78
N VAL A 4 2.48 -0.25 32.54
CA VAL A 4 1.63 -1.35 32.05
C VAL A 4 0.95 -0.90 30.76
N GLY A 5 1.00 -1.74 29.73
CA GLY A 5 0.49 -1.45 28.40
C GLY A 5 1.46 -0.73 27.46
N THR A 6 2.68 -0.37 27.90
CA THR A 6 3.68 0.19 26.99
C THR A 6 4.12 -0.87 25.99
N THR A 7 4.02 -0.56 24.69
CA THR A 7 4.63 -1.35 23.62
C THR A 7 6.10 -0.97 23.46
N VAL A 8 6.95 -1.98 23.33
CA VAL A 8 8.40 -1.85 23.18
C VAL A 8 8.80 -2.57 21.90
N ASP A 9 9.48 -1.84 21.03
CA ASP A 9 10.11 -2.41 19.85
C ASP A 9 11.40 -3.13 20.26
N VAL A 10 11.61 -4.30 19.68
CA VAL A 10 12.73 -5.18 19.95
C VAL A 10 13.52 -5.32 18.66
N ASP A 11 14.70 -4.71 18.61
CA ASP A 11 15.62 -4.91 17.50
C ASP A 11 16.24 -6.30 17.62
N ALA A 12 15.85 -7.19 16.71
CA ALA A 12 16.26 -8.58 16.69
C ALA A 12 16.63 -8.99 15.26
N VAL A 13 17.63 -9.87 15.13
CA VAL A 13 18.04 -10.46 13.85
C VAL A 13 18.00 -11.98 13.94
N GLY A 14 17.66 -12.66 12.85
CA GLY A 14 17.69 -14.12 12.76
C GLY A 14 16.49 -14.85 13.40
N TYR A 15 15.33 -14.20 13.52
CA TYR A 15 14.08 -14.84 13.93
C TYR A 15 13.37 -15.50 12.73
N THR A 16 12.58 -16.54 12.98
CA THR A 16 11.88 -17.30 11.93
C THR A 16 10.36 -17.21 12.13
N LEU A 17 9.60 -16.98 11.05
CA LEU A 17 8.14 -16.77 11.15
C LEU A 17 7.37 -18.02 11.62
N ASP A 18 8.00 -19.20 11.59
CA ASP A 18 7.44 -20.48 12.04
C ASP A 18 7.70 -20.76 13.53
N ALA A 19 8.35 -19.84 14.25
CA ALA A 19 8.64 -19.97 15.67
C ALA A 19 7.73 -19.09 16.54
N THR A 20 7.42 -19.59 17.74
CA THR A 20 6.90 -18.75 18.82
C THR A 20 8.07 -18.05 19.50
N HIS A 21 8.02 -16.72 19.58
CA HIS A 21 9.06 -15.90 20.17
C HIS A 21 8.61 -15.30 21.50
N THR A 22 9.49 -15.29 22.49
CA THR A 22 9.23 -14.71 23.82
C THR A 22 10.45 -13.89 24.26
N LEU A 23 10.20 -12.68 24.74
CA LEU A 23 11.21 -11.87 25.42
C LEU A 23 11.25 -12.27 26.89
N GLU A 24 12.38 -12.83 27.33
CA GLU A 24 12.66 -13.07 28.74
C GLU A 24 13.41 -11.88 29.33
N ILE A 25 12.92 -11.36 30.45
CA ILE A 25 13.51 -10.24 31.17
C ILE A 25 13.85 -10.71 32.59
N THR A 26 15.11 -10.57 32.99
CA THR A 26 15.59 -10.95 34.32
C THR A 26 16.21 -9.76 35.03
N THR A 27 15.77 -9.48 36.26
CA THR A 27 16.33 -8.41 37.09
C THR A 27 17.50 -8.92 37.93
N ALA A 28 18.40 -8.03 38.34
CA ALA A 28 19.51 -8.39 39.24
C ALA A 28 19.03 -8.97 40.58
N GLY A 29 17.82 -8.61 41.03
CA GLY A 29 17.18 -9.13 42.24
C GLY A 29 16.48 -10.48 42.07
N GLY A 30 16.56 -11.11 40.89
CA GLY A 30 15.98 -12.42 40.61
C GLY A 30 14.52 -12.39 40.11
N GLY A 31 13.94 -11.22 39.90
CA GLY A 31 12.64 -11.06 39.24
C GLY A 31 12.72 -11.52 37.79
N ARG A 32 11.69 -12.21 37.29
CA ARG A 32 11.64 -12.74 35.93
C ARG A 32 10.29 -12.48 35.29
N ALA A 33 10.31 -11.92 34.10
CA ALA A 33 9.13 -11.73 33.26
C ALA A 33 9.33 -12.39 31.90
N ARG A 34 8.21 -12.82 31.30
CA ARG A 34 8.16 -13.39 29.95
C ARG A 34 7.06 -12.71 29.18
N LEU A 35 7.41 -12.10 28.06
CA LEU A 35 6.47 -11.38 27.23
C LEU A 35 6.44 -11.97 25.82
N PRO A 36 5.27 -12.28 25.26
CA PRO A 36 5.17 -12.79 23.89
C PRO A 36 5.59 -11.71 22.90
N LEU A 37 6.46 -12.06 21.94
CA LEU A 37 6.85 -11.17 20.86
C LEU A 37 5.88 -11.30 19.70
N THR A 38 5.47 -10.16 19.14
CA THR A 38 4.70 -10.06 17.90
C THR A 38 5.63 -9.65 16.77
N VAL A 39 5.57 -10.38 15.65
CA VAL A 39 6.35 -10.08 14.44
C VAL A 39 5.38 -9.66 13.35
N ALA A 40 5.44 -8.39 12.93
CA ALA A 40 4.61 -7.85 11.86
C ALA A 40 5.44 -6.89 11.02
N ASP A 41 5.37 -7.00 9.70
CA ASP A 41 6.03 -6.10 8.74
C ASP A 41 7.55 -5.91 9.00
N GLY A 42 8.23 -6.97 9.45
CA GLY A 42 9.66 -6.93 9.78
C GLY A 42 10.01 -6.23 11.10
N GLN A 43 9.02 -5.73 11.84
CA GLN A 43 9.18 -5.22 13.20
C GLN A 43 8.81 -6.29 14.23
N VAL A 44 9.63 -6.40 15.27
CA VAL A 44 9.37 -7.24 16.43
C VAL A 44 9.03 -6.33 17.59
N SER A 45 7.90 -6.58 18.25
CA SER A 45 7.48 -5.77 19.39
C SER A 45 6.82 -6.63 20.47
N THR A 46 6.70 -6.06 21.67
CA THR A 46 5.93 -6.65 22.76
C THR A 46 5.27 -5.58 23.61
N THR A 47 4.15 -5.92 24.25
CA THR A 47 3.48 -5.06 25.21
C THR A 47 3.75 -5.54 26.62
N LEU A 48 4.12 -4.63 27.52
CA LEU A 48 4.34 -4.94 28.93
C LEU A 48 3.00 -5.17 29.64
N ASP A 49 2.71 -6.40 30.07
CA ASP A 49 1.50 -6.72 30.81
C ASP A 49 1.66 -6.52 32.34
N GLN A 50 0.55 -6.63 33.07
CA GLN A 50 0.54 -6.46 34.53
C GLN A 50 1.40 -7.50 35.25
N PRO A 51 1.31 -8.82 34.95
CA PRO A 51 2.16 -9.82 35.60
C PRO A 51 3.66 -9.55 35.43
N ALA A 52 4.10 -9.17 34.22
CA ALA A 52 5.49 -8.81 33.97
C ALA A 52 5.89 -7.55 34.73
N PHE A 53 5.04 -6.52 34.73
CA PHE A 53 5.28 -5.28 35.49
C PHE A 53 5.49 -5.58 36.98
N ASP A 54 4.61 -6.39 37.58
CA ASP A 54 4.69 -6.77 38.99
C ASP A 54 5.95 -7.59 39.30
N ALA A 55 6.32 -8.52 38.39
CA ALA A 55 7.51 -9.36 38.56
C ALA A 55 8.83 -8.60 38.43
N LEU A 56 8.85 -7.54 37.63
CA LEU A 56 10.02 -6.70 37.44
C LEU A 56 10.15 -5.63 38.55
N GLY A 57 9.04 -5.16 39.11
CA GLY A 57 9.00 -4.20 40.20
C GLY A 57 9.24 -2.74 39.75
N VAL A 58 8.63 -1.80 40.48
CA VAL A 58 8.67 -0.36 40.18
C VAL A 58 10.05 0.23 40.48
N GLY A 59 10.50 1.15 39.63
CA GLY A 59 11.74 1.90 39.80
C GLY A 59 12.75 1.70 38.68
N LYS A 60 13.93 2.30 38.84
CA LYS A 60 15.06 2.14 37.93
C LYS A 60 15.78 0.85 38.21
N GLN A 61 16.03 0.07 37.16
CA GLN A 61 16.74 -1.18 37.27
C GLN A 61 17.50 -1.52 36.00
N THR A 62 18.62 -2.21 36.19
CA THR A 62 19.35 -2.89 35.13
C THR A 62 18.82 -4.31 35.02
N VAL A 63 18.38 -4.68 33.82
CA VAL A 63 17.84 -6.01 33.53
C VAL A 63 18.62 -6.66 32.39
N THR A 64 18.64 -7.98 32.38
CA THR A 64 19.09 -8.78 31.25
C THR A 64 17.88 -9.20 30.44
N VAL A 65 17.89 -8.91 29.14
CA VAL A 65 16.86 -9.33 28.19
C VAL A 65 17.43 -10.39 27.25
N GLN A 66 16.63 -11.41 26.93
CA GLN A 66 17.02 -12.49 26.03
C GLN A 66 15.79 -12.95 25.24
N ILE A 67 15.96 -13.19 23.94
CA ILE A 67 14.88 -13.76 23.12
C ILE A 67 14.97 -15.28 23.18
N ARG A 68 13.84 -15.91 23.47
CA ARG A 68 13.65 -17.37 23.39
C ARG A 68 12.75 -17.66 22.20
N SER A 69 13.20 -18.53 21.32
CA SER A 69 12.47 -18.94 20.12
C SER A 69 12.22 -20.44 20.17
N ARG A 70 10.98 -20.85 19.93
CA ARG A 70 10.59 -22.27 19.91
C ARG A 70 9.83 -22.60 18.63
N ASN A 71 10.32 -23.60 17.90
CA ASN A 71 9.66 -24.16 16.72
C ASN A 71 9.57 -25.69 16.82
N SER A 72 9.15 -26.36 15.74
CA SER A 72 9.04 -27.82 15.67
C SER A 72 10.38 -28.56 15.79
N TRP A 73 11.50 -27.87 15.57
CA TRP A 73 12.86 -28.42 15.59
C TRP A 73 13.56 -28.29 16.93
N GLY A 74 13.01 -27.49 17.85
CA GLY A 74 13.54 -27.31 19.19
C GLY A 74 13.44 -25.87 19.68
N GLU A 75 14.29 -25.55 20.64
CA GLU A 75 14.34 -24.23 21.26
C GLU A 75 15.72 -23.60 21.08
N THR A 76 15.75 -22.33 20.71
CA THR A 76 16.97 -21.53 20.60
C THR A 76 16.88 -20.31 21.50
N LEU A 77 18.02 -19.91 22.05
CA LEU A 77 18.18 -18.72 22.87
C LEU A 77 19.08 -17.74 22.13
N GLY A 78 18.64 -16.49 22.04
CA GLY A 78 19.48 -15.39 21.54
C GLY A 78 20.55 -14.98 22.55
N GLU A 79 21.45 -14.09 22.14
CA GLU A 79 22.44 -13.50 23.04
C GLU A 79 21.77 -12.59 24.09
N PRO A 80 22.12 -12.71 25.38
CA PRO A 80 21.56 -11.86 26.42
C PRO A 80 22.13 -10.43 26.33
N THR A 81 21.25 -9.43 26.38
CA THR A 81 21.62 -8.01 26.36
C THR A 81 21.25 -7.35 27.69
N VAL A 82 22.13 -6.51 28.23
CA VAL A 82 21.87 -5.75 29.46
C VAL A 82 21.31 -4.38 29.10
N VAL A 83 20.14 -4.05 29.63
CA VAL A 83 19.45 -2.76 29.39
C VAL A 83 19.04 -2.11 30.70
N SER A 84 18.96 -0.78 30.70
CA SER A 84 18.44 -0.01 31.84
C SER A 84 16.97 0.33 31.59
N LEU A 85 16.09 -0.08 32.49
CA LEU A 85 14.67 0.23 32.45
C LEU A 85 14.27 1.06 33.67
N GLU A 86 13.18 1.82 33.52
CA GLU A 86 12.53 2.50 34.63
C GLU A 86 11.05 2.19 34.54
N LEU A 87 10.53 1.42 35.47
CA LEU A 87 9.11 1.11 35.57
C LEU A 87 8.46 2.12 36.50
N VAL A 88 7.37 2.72 36.05
CA VAL A 88 6.62 3.72 36.80
C VAL A 88 5.17 3.28 36.89
N GLU A 89 4.52 3.58 38.00
CA GLU A 89 3.12 3.24 38.18
C GLU A 89 2.18 4.20 37.47
N ALA A 90 2.56 5.48 37.46
CA ALA A 90 1.79 6.54 36.86
C ALA A 90 2.70 7.65 36.34
N LEU A 91 2.24 8.35 35.31
CA LEU A 91 2.89 9.54 34.79
C LEU A 91 1.98 10.75 34.99
N ALA A 92 2.47 11.73 35.74
CA ALA A 92 1.86 13.05 35.82
C ALA A 92 2.42 13.92 34.68
N PRO A 93 1.56 14.47 33.80
CA PRO A 93 2.04 15.27 32.69
C PRO A 93 2.48 16.67 33.17
N SER A 94 3.45 17.25 32.48
CA SER A 94 3.87 18.65 32.70
C SER A 94 4.14 19.35 31.38
N VAL A 95 3.88 20.65 31.32
CA VAL A 95 4.07 21.48 30.12
C VAL A 95 5.29 22.37 30.30
N LYS A 96 6.29 22.20 29.44
CA LYS A 96 7.52 22.99 29.41
C LYS A 96 7.47 24.12 28.38
N ALA A 97 6.95 23.85 27.18
CA ALA A 97 6.79 24.83 26.11
C ALA A 97 5.65 24.43 25.16
N VAL A 98 5.08 25.41 24.45
CA VAL A 98 3.95 25.22 23.53
C VAL A 98 4.15 26.15 22.35
N GLY A 99 4.39 25.59 21.15
CA GLY A 99 4.46 26.33 19.89
C GLY A 99 5.28 27.63 19.89
N ASP A 100 5.14 28.39 18.80
CA ASP A 100 5.71 29.74 18.65
C ASP A 100 4.65 30.85 18.70
N GLY A 101 3.37 30.48 18.82
CA GLY A 101 2.25 31.40 18.82
C GLY A 101 1.53 31.52 17.48
N LEU A 102 2.13 31.08 16.36
CA LEU A 102 1.53 31.21 15.03
C LEU A 102 0.91 29.88 14.57
N VAL A 103 -0.41 29.84 14.51
CA VAL A 103 -1.14 28.59 14.23
C VAL A 103 -2.06 28.74 13.04
N HIS A 104 -2.34 27.63 12.36
CA HIS A 104 -3.43 27.53 11.40
C HIS A 104 -4.39 26.42 11.87
N LEU A 105 -5.60 26.40 11.31
CA LEU A 105 -6.56 25.34 11.62
C LEU A 105 -6.02 23.95 11.25
N ASN A 106 -6.19 23.01 12.16
CA ASN A 106 -5.72 21.62 12.07
C ASN A 106 -4.22 21.45 11.81
N ASP A 107 -3.42 22.52 11.87
CA ASP A 107 -1.98 22.41 11.85
C ASP A 107 -1.50 21.82 13.19
N PRO A 108 -0.41 21.03 13.16
CA PRO A 108 0.17 20.47 14.36
C PRO A 108 0.80 21.58 15.22
N VAL A 109 0.33 21.70 16.46
CA VAL A 109 0.94 22.52 17.51
C VAL A 109 1.76 21.61 18.40
N VAL A 110 3.08 21.83 18.42
CA VAL A 110 4.00 21.03 19.24
C VAL A 110 3.96 21.49 20.69
N VAL A 111 3.83 20.52 21.60
CA VAL A 111 3.93 20.69 23.05
C VAL A 111 5.17 19.95 23.53
N GLU A 112 6.08 20.68 24.17
CA GLU A 112 7.19 20.09 24.92
C GLU A 112 6.80 19.97 26.39
N GLY A 113 7.14 18.84 26.99
CA GLY A 113 6.72 18.51 28.34
C GLY A 113 7.43 17.29 28.88
N ARG A 114 6.80 16.63 29.84
CA ARG A 114 7.20 15.32 30.35
C ARG A 114 5.97 14.52 30.75
N GLY A 115 6.16 13.20 30.84
CA GLY A 115 5.14 12.29 31.34
C GLY A 115 3.99 12.10 30.37
N LEU A 116 4.20 12.30 29.06
CA LEU A 116 3.19 11.99 28.06
C LEU A 116 3.01 10.47 27.93
N LEU A 117 1.79 10.04 27.64
CA LEU A 117 1.46 8.66 27.29
C LEU A 117 1.71 8.44 25.79
N LEU A 118 2.21 7.26 25.45
CA LEU A 118 2.60 6.85 24.10
C LEU A 118 1.42 6.29 23.29
N GLY A 119 0.22 6.18 23.87
CA GLY A 119 -0.95 5.59 23.22
C GLY A 119 -1.09 4.09 23.49
N GLY A 120 -1.94 3.42 22.72
CA GLY A 120 -2.15 1.97 22.83
C GLY A 120 -2.75 1.55 24.17
N ALA A 121 -2.21 0.49 24.78
CA ALA A 121 -2.75 -0.09 26.01
C ALA A 121 -2.43 0.72 27.27
N GLU A 122 -1.37 1.55 27.28
CA GLU A 122 -1.05 2.37 28.46
C GLU A 122 -2.02 3.56 28.67
N GLY A 123 -2.75 3.96 27.63
CA GLY A 123 -3.71 5.06 27.68
C GLY A 123 -3.34 6.21 26.75
N ARG A 124 -3.93 7.39 26.96
CA ARG A 124 -3.76 8.55 26.07
C ARG A 124 -3.57 9.86 26.81
N THR A 125 -2.84 10.79 26.19
CA THR A 125 -2.76 12.18 26.65
C THR A 125 -3.67 13.06 25.82
N GLU A 126 -4.38 13.96 26.48
CA GLU A 126 -5.22 14.99 25.86
C GLU A 126 -4.75 16.39 26.27
N VAL A 127 -5.04 17.36 25.42
CA VAL A 127 -4.79 18.78 25.66
C VAL A 127 -6.13 19.46 25.97
N GLU A 128 -6.24 20.06 27.14
CA GLU A 128 -7.34 20.96 27.48
C GLU A 128 -6.95 22.39 27.16
N LEU A 129 -7.74 23.04 26.31
CA LEU A 129 -7.59 24.43 25.92
C LEU A 129 -8.80 25.20 26.46
N ALA A 130 -8.55 26.21 27.29
CA ALA A 130 -9.59 27.06 27.87
C ALA A 130 -9.25 28.53 27.70
N GLY A 131 -10.11 29.28 27.00
CA GLY A 131 -9.81 30.68 26.70
C GLY A 131 -10.89 31.38 25.89
N CYS A 132 -10.48 32.44 25.21
CA CYS A 132 -11.34 33.26 24.37
C CYS A 132 -10.66 33.55 23.03
N PHE A 133 -11.37 33.31 21.94
CA PHE A 133 -10.96 33.66 20.59
C PHE A 133 -11.60 34.99 20.16
N LEU A 134 -10.78 35.96 19.76
CA LEU A 134 -11.20 37.24 19.20
C LEU A 134 -10.92 37.23 17.69
N PRO A 135 -11.94 37.22 16.81
CA PRO A 135 -11.72 37.31 15.38
C PRO A 135 -11.02 38.62 14.99
N GLU A 136 -10.22 38.57 13.92
CA GLU A 136 -9.55 39.74 13.37
C GLU A 136 -10.56 40.85 13.04
N GLY A 137 -10.22 42.10 13.37
CA GLY A 137 -11.07 43.27 13.15
C GLY A 137 -12.15 43.51 14.22
N GLN A 138 -12.35 42.60 15.18
CA GLN A 138 -13.24 42.84 16.32
C GLN A 138 -12.55 43.66 17.43
N PRO A 139 -13.27 44.56 18.12
CA PRO A 139 -12.69 45.37 19.19
C PRO A 139 -12.44 44.53 20.46
N THR A 140 -11.43 44.93 21.23
CA THR A 140 -11.22 44.42 22.59
C THR A 140 -12.30 44.97 23.54
N PRO A 141 -12.69 44.25 24.61
CA PRO A 141 -12.11 43.00 25.11
C PRO A 141 -12.74 41.72 24.52
N CYS A 142 -11.99 40.63 24.49
CA CYS A 142 -12.48 39.32 24.00
C CYS A 142 -13.72 38.84 24.75
N ALA A 143 -13.87 39.19 26.03
CA ALA A 143 -15.05 38.82 26.83
C ALA A 143 -16.38 39.30 26.24
N THR A 144 -16.37 40.39 25.45
CA THR A 144 -17.58 40.99 24.84
C THR A 144 -17.72 40.64 23.36
N HIS A 145 -16.61 40.62 22.61
CA HIS A 145 -16.63 40.50 21.15
C HIS A 145 -16.06 39.18 20.62
N GLY A 146 -15.56 38.33 21.51
CA GLY A 146 -14.96 37.04 21.18
C GLY A 146 -15.83 35.84 21.58
N LYS A 147 -15.33 34.65 21.22
CA LYS A 147 -15.93 33.36 21.52
C LYS A 147 -15.17 32.69 22.65
N LYS A 148 -15.81 32.54 23.81
CA LYS A 148 -15.27 31.71 24.89
C LYS A 148 -15.39 30.24 24.51
N ALA A 149 -14.34 29.47 24.74
CA ALA A 149 -14.36 28.05 24.45
C ALA A 149 -13.46 27.29 25.44
N VAL A 150 -13.93 26.10 25.79
CA VAL A 150 -13.18 25.06 26.48
C VAL A 150 -13.29 23.81 25.62
N ILE A 151 -12.15 23.27 25.19
CA ILE A 151 -12.11 22.07 24.37
C ILE A 151 -11.00 21.15 24.83
N THR A 152 -11.23 19.87 24.65
CA THR A 152 -10.24 18.84 24.84
C THR A 152 -9.92 18.20 23.50
N VAL A 153 -8.65 18.08 23.16
CA VAL A 153 -8.17 17.47 21.91
C VAL A 153 -7.13 16.41 22.20
N ALA A 154 -7.08 15.36 21.38
CA ALA A 154 -6.06 14.33 21.53
C ALA A 154 -4.65 14.91 21.26
N LEU A 155 -3.69 14.52 22.09
CA LEU A 155 -2.27 14.75 21.86
C LEU A 155 -1.66 13.45 21.31
N SER A 156 -1.03 13.53 20.15
CA SER A 156 -0.24 12.43 19.60
C SER A 156 1.22 12.59 20.01
N PRO A 157 1.89 11.54 20.51
CA PRO A 157 3.33 11.59 20.76
C PRO A 157 4.11 11.82 19.45
N VAL A 158 5.17 12.62 19.51
CA VAL A 158 6.08 12.86 18.38
C VAL A 158 7.32 11.99 18.57
N ASP A 159 7.72 11.25 17.53
CA ASP A 159 8.89 10.35 17.56
C ASP A 159 8.87 9.36 18.74
N VAL A 160 7.68 8.87 19.12
CA VAL A 160 7.46 7.97 20.27
C VAL A 160 8.08 8.54 21.57
N SER A 161 7.97 9.85 21.77
CA SER A 161 8.54 10.55 22.92
C SER A 161 7.53 10.77 24.05
N ARG A 162 7.98 10.60 25.30
CA ARG A 162 7.24 11.03 26.51
C ARG A 162 7.44 12.50 26.86
N GLU A 163 8.24 13.22 26.08
CA GLU A 163 8.58 14.63 26.31
C GLU A 163 8.08 15.56 25.21
N ARG A 164 7.58 15.01 24.09
CA ARG A 164 7.14 15.80 22.95
C ARG A 164 5.88 15.18 22.34
N GLY A 165 4.85 16.00 22.19
CA GLY A 165 3.62 15.63 21.51
C GLY A 165 3.15 16.75 20.59
N SER A 166 2.19 16.44 19.74
CA SER A 166 1.51 17.43 18.90
C SER A 166 0.00 17.21 18.93
N PHE A 167 -0.74 18.30 18.82
CA PHE A 167 -2.19 18.28 18.64
C PHE A 167 -2.57 19.15 17.45
N ALA A 168 -3.67 18.84 16.78
CA ALA A 168 -4.20 19.67 15.70
C ALA A 168 -5.00 20.85 16.29
N TYR A 169 -4.68 22.09 15.91
CA TYR A 169 -5.41 23.26 16.42
C TYR A 169 -6.88 23.24 15.94
N PRO A 170 -7.87 23.09 16.84
CA PRO A 170 -9.22 22.71 16.44
C PRO A 170 -10.04 23.91 15.92
N ALA A 171 -10.72 23.73 14.79
CA ALA A 171 -11.64 24.73 14.24
C ALA A 171 -12.81 25.07 15.20
N LYS A 172 -13.17 24.19 16.12
CA LYS A 172 -14.20 24.45 17.15
C LYS A 172 -13.86 25.66 18.05
N LEU A 173 -12.57 25.96 18.25
CA LEU A 173 -12.11 27.14 19.01
C LEU A 173 -12.30 28.45 18.25
N ALA A 174 -11.80 28.50 17.01
CA ALA A 174 -11.67 29.75 16.26
C ALA A 174 -12.76 29.99 15.20
N GLY A 175 -13.53 28.96 14.83
CA GLY A 175 -14.26 28.97 13.56
C GLY A 175 -13.27 28.98 12.39
N LEU A 176 -13.68 29.55 11.26
CA LEU A 176 -12.80 29.72 10.10
C LEU A 176 -12.04 31.06 10.08
N SER A 177 -12.46 32.05 10.86
CA SER A 177 -11.87 33.38 10.78
C SER A 177 -10.45 33.43 11.38
N PRO A 178 -9.52 34.21 10.79
CA PRO A 178 -8.26 34.53 11.46
C PRO A 178 -8.54 35.38 12.71
N GLY A 179 -7.58 35.45 13.62
CA GLY A 179 -7.73 36.20 14.86
C GLY A 179 -6.77 35.77 15.94
N ARG A 180 -7.12 36.03 17.20
CA ARG A 180 -6.26 35.75 18.36
C ARG A 180 -6.99 34.92 19.41
N PHE A 181 -6.40 33.80 19.81
CA PHE A 181 -6.84 33.03 20.98
C PHE A 181 -5.93 33.33 22.16
N SER A 182 -6.49 33.81 23.26
CA SER A 182 -5.78 33.99 24.52
C SER A 182 -6.42 33.14 25.60
N GLY A 183 -5.61 32.35 26.31
CA GLY A 183 -6.12 31.40 27.29
C GLY A 183 -5.06 30.54 27.95
N THR A 184 -5.46 29.33 28.34
CA THR A 184 -4.63 28.36 29.04
C THR A 184 -4.62 27.02 28.33
N LEU A 185 -3.51 26.31 28.49
CA LEU A 185 -3.31 24.92 28.10
C LEU A 185 -2.96 24.08 29.32
N ALA A 186 -3.64 22.95 29.48
CA ALA A 186 -3.24 21.88 30.39
C ALA A 186 -3.19 20.54 29.66
N LEU A 187 -2.37 19.62 30.16
CA LEU A 187 -2.31 18.24 29.70
C LEU A 187 -3.05 17.34 30.68
N VAL A 188 -3.81 16.38 30.16
CA VAL A 188 -4.51 15.37 30.95
C VAL A 188 -4.12 14.00 30.45
N ASN A 189 -3.57 13.18 31.34
CA ASN A 189 -3.32 11.77 31.06
C ASN A 189 -4.51 10.93 31.52
N TYR A 190 -5.05 10.14 30.60
CA TYR A 190 -6.00 9.08 30.85
C TYR A 190 -5.28 7.74 30.76
N GLN A 191 -4.55 7.40 31.82
CA GLN A 191 -3.87 6.12 31.92
C GLN A 191 -4.86 5.00 32.19
N THR A 192 -4.72 3.87 31.50
CA THR A 192 -5.62 2.71 31.66
C THR A 192 -5.69 2.25 33.12
N GLY A 193 -6.91 2.10 33.64
CA GLY A 193 -7.16 1.64 35.01
C GLY A 193 -6.85 2.64 36.12
N ARG A 194 -6.50 3.90 35.80
CA ARG A 194 -6.21 4.94 36.80
C ARG A 194 -7.09 6.18 36.61
N ALA A 195 -7.22 6.95 37.68
CA ALA A 195 -7.86 8.27 37.61
C ALA A 195 -7.03 9.23 36.75
N PRO A 196 -7.66 10.15 36.00
CA PRO A 196 -6.93 11.10 35.17
C PRO A 196 -6.00 12.00 36.00
N THR A 197 -4.79 12.24 35.49
CA THR A 197 -3.84 13.19 36.11
C THR A 197 -3.65 14.40 35.20
N ARG A 198 -3.73 15.60 35.79
CA ARG A 198 -3.70 16.88 35.07
C ARG A 198 -2.45 17.69 35.41
N SER A 199 -1.87 18.36 34.42
CA SER A 199 -0.75 19.29 34.62
C SER A 199 -1.22 20.63 35.21
N SER A 200 -0.27 21.46 35.65
CA SER A 200 -0.54 22.89 35.83
C SER A 200 -0.91 23.56 34.51
N GLU A 201 -1.74 24.60 34.57
CA GLU A 201 -2.10 25.42 33.42
C GLU A 201 -0.94 26.31 32.98
N ARG A 202 -0.75 26.42 31.67
CA ARG A 202 0.19 27.35 31.04
C ARG A 202 -0.58 28.38 30.23
N GLN A 203 -0.23 29.66 30.42
CA GLN A 203 -0.76 30.73 29.57
C GLN A 203 -0.27 30.54 28.14
N ILE A 204 -1.19 30.67 27.19
CA ILE A 204 -0.94 30.57 25.76
C ILE A 204 -1.62 31.73 25.05
N ASP A 205 -0.97 32.15 23.98
CA ASP A 205 -1.49 33.14 23.07
C ASP A 205 -1.19 32.69 21.66
N PHE A 206 -2.24 32.48 20.86
CA PHE A 206 -2.13 32.00 19.50
C PHE A 206 -2.73 33.02 18.55
N GLU A 207 -1.94 33.43 17.57
CA GLU A 207 -2.38 34.16 16.39
C GLU A 207 -2.77 33.13 15.31
N VAL A 208 -4.06 33.03 15.07
CA VAL A 208 -4.66 32.11 14.10
C VAL A 208 -4.64 32.76 12.73
N GLN A 209 -3.89 32.16 11.82
CA GLN A 209 -3.70 32.62 10.45
C GLN A 209 -4.77 32.06 9.51
N ARG A 210 -4.98 32.76 8.39
CA ARG A 210 -5.85 32.33 7.29
C ARG A 210 -5.28 31.09 6.60
N THR A 211 -6.16 30.19 6.15
CA THR A 211 -5.76 29.05 5.32
C THR A 211 -4.98 29.50 4.10
N THR A 212 -3.83 28.87 3.89
CA THR A 212 -2.90 29.22 2.82
C THR A 212 -2.43 27.98 2.10
N LEU A 213 -2.29 28.11 0.79
CA LEU A 213 -1.66 27.11 -0.06
C LEU A 213 -0.18 27.45 -0.19
N THR A 214 0.70 26.46 -0.17
CA THR A 214 2.15 26.66 -0.30
C THR A 214 2.73 26.01 -1.55
N GLY A 215 2.05 25.03 -2.13
CA GLY A 215 2.49 24.39 -3.37
C GLY A 215 1.90 23.01 -3.59
N LEU A 216 2.49 22.27 -4.52
CA LEU A 216 2.18 20.88 -4.81
C LEU A 216 3.40 20.03 -4.41
N LYS A 217 3.18 18.80 -3.91
CA LYS A 217 4.29 17.88 -3.61
C LYS A 217 4.97 17.41 -4.89
N SER A 218 4.17 17.13 -5.92
CA SER A 218 4.61 16.73 -7.26
C SER A 218 4.03 17.73 -8.25
N SER A 219 4.86 18.23 -9.17
CA SER A 219 4.43 19.15 -10.23
C SER A 219 3.94 18.43 -11.49
N ALA A 220 4.01 17.10 -11.52
CA ALA A 220 3.51 16.26 -12.60
C ALA A 220 2.66 15.13 -12.03
N VAL A 221 1.57 14.78 -12.70
CA VAL A 221 0.67 13.67 -12.34
C VAL A 221 0.07 13.01 -13.58
N SER A 222 -0.23 11.72 -13.49
CA SER A 222 -1.00 10.97 -14.51
C SER A 222 -2.44 10.71 -14.04
N LEU A 223 -3.33 10.34 -14.98
CA LEU A 223 -4.69 9.89 -14.67
C LEU A 223 -4.65 8.77 -13.60
N GLY A 224 -5.48 8.91 -12.57
CA GLY A 224 -5.53 7.98 -11.42
C GLY A 224 -4.54 8.28 -10.29
N GLU A 225 -3.53 9.12 -10.52
CA GLU A 225 -2.53 9.49 -9.52
C GLU A 225 -3.09 10.50 -8.50
N TYR A 226 -2.58 10.45 -7.27
CA TYR A 226 -2.86 11.44 -6.24
C TYR A 226 -2.02 12.70 -6.45
N LEU A 227 -2.68 13.81 -6.71
CA LEU A 227 -2.12 15.13 -6.51
C LEU A 227 -2.12 15.48 -5.02
N LEU A 228 -0.92 15.58 -4.43
CA LEU A 228 -0.75 16.03 -3.05
C LEU A 228 -0.52 17.53 -3.01
N ILE A 229 -1.48 18.27 -2.45
CA ILE A 229 -1.43 19.71 -2.28
C ILE A 229 -0.91 20.06 -0.89
N ARG A 230 0.02 21.00 -0.81
CA ARG A 230 0.63 21.49 0.43
C ARG A 230 0.09 22.87 0.79
N GLY A 231 -0.12 23.06 2.08
CA GLY A 231 -0.57 24.32 2.64
C GLY A 231 -0.58 24.28 4.16
N ARG A 232 -1.39 25.14 4.75
CA ARG A 232 -1.65 25.24 6.18
C ARG A 232 -3.09 25.67 6.40
N GLY A 233 -3.75 25.19 7.45
CA GLY A 233 -5.12 25.62 7.75
C GLY A 233 -6.22 24.83 7.05
N PHE A 234 -5.93 23.66 6.49
CA PHE A 234 -6.95 22.86 5.82
C PHE A 234 -7.93 22.22 6.81
N VAL A 235 -9.17 22.03 6.37
CA VAL A 235 -10.25 21.44 7.17
C VAL A 235 -10.88 20.26 6.42
N GLY A 236 -11.19 19.19 7.17
CA GLY A 236 -11.95 18.03 6.74
C GLY A 236 -12.87 17.51 7.85
N GLY A 237 -13.65 16.45 7.57
CA GLY A 237 -14.61 15.88 8.52
C GLY A 237 -15.91 16.67 8.57
N GLU A 238 -16.15 17.40 9.67
CA GLU A 238 -17.33 18.28 9.84
C GLU A 238 -17.30 19.51 8.89
N GLY A 239 -16.17 19.75 8.22
CA GLY A 239 -15.99 20.77 7.19
C GLY A 239 -15.26 20.21 5.97
N SER A 240 -14.97 21.08 5.01
CA SER A 240 -14.29 20.71 3.76
C SER A 240 -13.35 21.80 3.29
N THR A 241 -12.32 21.40 2.55
CA THR A 241 -11.47 22.31 1.78
C THR A 241 -11.55 21.95 0.31
N LEU A 242 -11.96 22.91 -0.51
CA LEU A 242 -11.95 22.83 -1.96
C LEU A 242 -10.81 23.71 -2.50
N LEU A 243 -10.37 23.44 -3.73
CA LEU A 243 -9.44 24.33 -4.43
C LEU A 243 -10.12 24.86 -5.69
N GLU A 244 -10.22 26.19 -5.77
CA GLU A 244 -10.67 26.88 -6.98
C GLU A 244 -9.44 27.28 -7.80
N VAL A 245 -9.43 26.91 -9.08
CA VAL A 245 -8.34 27.20 -10.01
C VAL A 245 -8.86 28.05 -11.15
N ASP A 246 -8.33 29.26 -11.28
CA ASP A 246 -8.53 30.14 -12.44
C ASP A 246 -7.21 30.22 -13.21
N GLY A 247 -7.19 29.69 -14.44
CA GLY A 247 -5.95 29.51 -15.17
C GLY A 247 -6.12 29.10 -16.62
N THR A 248 -5.05 28.55 -17.17
CA THR A 248 -4.94 28.13 -18.56
C THR A 248 -4.34 26.73 -18.62
N PHE A 249 -4.92 25.87 -19.45
CA PHE A 249 -4.33 24.60 -19.85
C PHE A 249 -3.64 24.75 -21.21
N GLN A 250 -2.36 24.43 -21.27
CA GLN A 250 -1.57 24.38 -22.49
C GLN A 250 -1.22 22.93 -22.83
N PRO A 251 -1.78 22.34 -23.89
CA PRO A 251 -1.39 21.01 -24.36
C PRO A 251 0.10 20.96 -24.74
N SER A 252 0.76 19.82 -24.55
CA SER A 252 2.19 19.59 -24.87
C SER A 252 2.48 19.52 -26.38
N GLY A 253 1.45 19.30 -27.21
CA GLY A 253 1.55 19.29 -28.68
C GLY A 253 1.13 20.63 -29.33
N GLU A 254 0.74 20.59 -30.60
CA GLU A 254 0.25 21.77 -31.36
C GLU A 254 -1.14 22.28 -30.90
N GLY A 255 -1.61 21.84 -29.74
CA GLY A 255 -2.90 22.22 -29.18
C GLY A 255 -2.94 23.69 -28.76
N THR A 256 -4.10 24.31 -28.96
CA THR A 256 -4.30 25.71 -28.56
C THR A 256 -4.53 25.82 -27.05
N SER A 257 -3.86 26.78 -26.42
CA SER A 257 -4.07 27.15 -25.02
C SER A 257 -5.54 27.48 -24.74
N ARG A 258 -6.10 27.00 -23.63
CA ARG A 258 -7.49 27.25 -23.25
C ARG A 258 -7.62 27.69 -21.80
N ALA A 259 -8.44 28.70 -21.56
CA ALA A 259 -8.78 29.15 -20.21
C ALA A 259 -9.65 28.09 -19.53
N VAL A 260 -9.39 27.84 -18.24
CA VAL A 260 -10.11 26.88 -17.41
C VAL A 260 -10.49 27.51 -16.07
N LYS A 261 -11.67 27.14 -15.58
CA LYS A 261 -12.13 27.44 -14.23
C LYS A 261 -12.57 26.15 -13.58
N LEU A 262 -11.83 25.70 -12.58
CA LEU A 262 -11.94 24.37 -12.02
C LEU A 262 -12.19 24.45 -10.52
N SER A 263 -13.03 23.55 -10.01
CA SER A 263 -13.19 23.33 -8.57
C SER A 263 -12.77 21.89 -8.26
N PHE A 264 -11.75 21.73 -7.42
CA PHE A 264 -11.25 20.43 -7.01
C PHE A 264 -11.84 20.04 -5.66
N VAL A 265 -12.59 18.94 -5.66
CA VAL A 265 -13.08 18.29 -4.44
C VAL A 265 -11.95 17.47 -3.86
N THR A 266 -11.32 17.98 -2.82
CA THR A 266 -10.13 17.33 -2.23
C THR A 266 -10.50 16.46 -1.03
N GLY A 267 -9.79 15.35 -0.90
CA GLY A 267 -9.73 14.58 0.34
C GLY A 267 -8.79 15.25 1.34
N PHE A 268 -9.26 15.39 2.58
CA PHE A 268 -8.44 15.90 3.69
C PHE A 268 -7.51 14.80 4.20
N VAL A 269 -6.21 15.10 4.29
CA VAL A 269 -5.22 14.21 4.94
C VAL A 269 -4.88 14.76 6.32
N ASN A 270 -4.50 16.03 6.40
CA ASN A 270 -4.26 16.78 7.63
C ASN A 270 -4.30 18.29 7.35
N GLY A 271 -4.13 19.13 8.38
CA GLY A 271 -4.16 20.60 8.23
C GLY A 271 -3.16 21.18 7.22
N GLN A 272 -2.15 20.40 6.82
CA GLN A 272 -1.09 20.82 5.91
C GLN A 272 -1.14 20.13 4.53
N THR A 273 -1.98 19.12 4.37
CA THR A 273 -1.99 18.27 3.18
C THR A 273 -3.43 17.94 2.75
N LEU A 274 -3.73 18.27 1.50
CA LEU A 274 -4.89 17.77 0.79
C LEU A 274 -4.44 16.75 -0.26
N ARG A 275 -5.36 15.88 -0.64
CA ARG A 275 -5.16 14.86 -1.66
C ARG A 275 -6.31 14.93 -2.66
N TYR A 276 -5.99 15.03 -3.93
CA TYR A 276 -6.95 14.99 -5.02
C TYR A 276 -6.59 13.82 -5.94
N VAL A 277 -7.57 13.03 -6.37
CA VAL A 277 -7.37 12.00 -7.40
C VAL A 277 -7.64 12.65 -8.74
N LEU A 278 -6.67 12.60 -9.65
CA LEU A 278 -6.93 13.03 -11.01
C LEU A 278 -7.83 11.99 -11.70
N GLU A 279 -9.06 12.37 -12.03
CA GLU A 279 -10.05 11.50 -12.67
C GLU A 279 -10.84 12.23 -13.77
N GLU A 280 -11.47 11.47 -14.66
CA GLU A 280 -12.12 11.98 -15.87
C GLU A 280 -13.42 12.74 -15.60
N LYS A 281 -14.13 12.42 -14.52
CA LYS A 281 -15.51 12.90 -14.31
C LYS A 281 -15.63 14.21 -13.54
N ASN A 282 -14.52 14.74 -13.01
CA ASN A 282 -14.56 15.90 -12.13
C ASN A 282 -13.42 16.89 -12.45
N GLY A 283 -13.54 18.12 -11.91
CA GLY A 283 -12.47 19.12 -11.96
C GLY A 283 -11.84 19.25 -13.34
N LEU A 284 -10.57 18.87 -13.43
CA LEU A 284 -9.79 18.96 -14.65
C LEU A 284 -10.25 17.98 -15.74
N GLY A 285 -10.65 16.76 -15.39
CA GLY A 285 -11.08 15.74 -16.36
C GLY A 285 -12.39 16.08 -17.06
N ALA A 286 -13.23 16.90 -16.44
CA ALA A 286 -14.42 17.43 -17.10
C ALA A 286 -14.10 18.50 -18.18
N SER A 287 -12.88 19.04 -18.17
CA SER A 287 -12.44 20.14 -19.08
C SER A 287 -11.34 19.72 -20.07
N VAL A 288 -10.69 18.59 -19.82
CA VAL A 288 -9.55 18.06 -20.58
C VAL A 288 -9.76 16.56 -20.73
N ASP A 289 -9.59 16.02 -21.93
CA ASP A 289 -9.57 14.57 -22.11
C ASP A 289 -8.26 14.00 -21.58
N LEU A 290 -8.26 13.56 -20.32
CA LEU A 290 -7.08 13.07 -19.61
C LEU A 290 -6.51 11.77 -20.19
N ARG A 291 -7.22 11.11 -21.13
CA ARG A 291 -6.72 9.90 -21.80
C ARG A 291 -5.85 10.22 -22.99
N SER A 292 -6.18 11.28 -23.71
CA SER A 292 -5.52 11.65 -24.97
C SER A 292 -4.65 12.91 -24.87
N GLU A 293 -4.95 13.79 -23.92
CA GLU A 293 -4.26 15.08 -23.78
C GLU A 293 -3.23 15.06 -22.64
N THR A 294 -2.02 15.53 -22.96
CA THR A 294 -0.97 15.88 -22.00
C THR A 294 -0.69 17.38 -22.08
N GLY A 295 -0.19 18.01 -21.03
CA GLY A 295 0.01 19.46 -21.03
C GLY A 295 0.32 20.05 -19.67
N THR A 296 0.29 21.38 -19.57
CA THR A 296 0.49 22.11 -18.31
C THR A 296 -0.74 22.94 -17.98
N LEU A 297 -1.31 22.72 -16.80
CA LEU A 297 -2.28 23.58 -16.16
C LEU A 297 -1.54 24.63 -15.32
N SER A 298 -1.61 25.91 -15.69
CA SER A 298 -1.05 27.01 -14.92
C SER A 298 -2.12 28.02 -14.52
N GLY A 299 -2.12 28.48 -13.27
CA GLY A 299 -3.15 29.41 -12.82
C GLY A 299 -3.02 29.80 -11.36
N THR A 300 -4.00 30.56 -10.87
CA THR A 300 -4.12 30.89 -9.45
C THR A 300 -4.99 29.85 -8.75
N TRP A 301 -4.42 29.18 -7.76
CA TRP A 301 -5.06 28.14 -6.96
C TRP A 301 -5.45 28.71 -5.60
N THR A 302 -6.74 28.74 -5.29
CA THR A 302 -7.30 29.38 -4.11
C THR A 302 -8.02 28.36 -3.24
N PRO A 303 -7.58 28.13 -1.98
CA PRO A 303 -8.30 27.24 -1.09
C PRO A 303 -9.59 27.92 -0.59
N VAL A 304 -10.69 27.18 -0.64
CA VAL A 304 -11.99 27.59 -0.10
C VAL A 304 -12.36 26.61 0.99
N VAL A 305 -12.42 27.11 2.22
CA VAL A 305 -12.70 26.30 3.42
C VAL A 305 -14.13 26.55 3.85
N SER A 306 -14.84 25.48 4.18
CA SER A 306 -16.22 25.53 4.66
C SER A 306 -16.39 24.73 5.94
N LEU A 307 -17.16 25.25 6.89
CA LEU A 307 -17.49 24.61 8.17
C LEU A 307 -18.90 25.03 8.59
N GLY A 308 -19.87 24.12 8.46
CA GLY A 308 -21.28 24.46 8.63
C GLY A 308 -21.71 25.55 7.64
N ALA A 309 -22.20 26.69 8.15
CA ALA A 309 -22.57 27.85 7.34
C ALA A 309 -21.42 28.85 7.13
N GLU A 310 -20.27 28.66 7.80
CA GLU A 310 -19.10 29.52 7.62
C GLU A 310 -18.33 29.11 6.37
N GLN A 311 -17.83 30.11 5.65
CA GLN A 311 -16.93 29.93 4.52
C GLN A 311 -15.79 30.95 4.59
N GLN A 312 -14.58 30.50 4.29
CA GLN A 312 -13.40 31.33 4.20
C GLN A 312 -12.66 31.07 2.89
N VAL A 313 -12.44 32.13 2.12
CA VAL A 313 -11.55 32.11 0.97
C VAL A 313 -10.13 32.40 1.47
N GLY A 314 -9.23 31.44 1.27
CA GLY A 314 -7.82 31.57 1.60
C GLY A 314 -7.06 32.41 0.59
N LYS A 315 -5.74 32.48 0.75
CA LYS A 315 -4.86 33.21 -0.19
C LYS A 315 -4.54 32.34 -1.40
N GLY A 316 -4.83 32.85 -2.60
CA GLY A 316 -4.48 32.21 -3.86
C GLY A 316 -2.97 32.23 -4.14
N VAL A 317 -2.46 31.18 -4.77
CA VAL A 317 -1.06 31.05 -5.19
C VAL A 317 -0.99 30.63 -6.65
N VAL A 318 -0.06 31.24 -7.41
CA VAL A 318 0.18 30.84 -8.80
C VAL A 318 0.98 29.55 -8.83
N LEU A 319 0.43 28.51 -9.44
CA LEU A 319 1.06 27.20 -9.57
C LEU A 319 0.90 26.65 -10.98
N ALA A 320 1.77 25.69 -11.32
CA ALA A 320 1.71 24.89 -12.52
C ALA A 320 1.65 23.39 -12.16
N LEU A 321 0.85 22.64 -12.91
CA LEU A 321 0.72 21.19 -12.84
C LEU A 321 0.85 20.62 -14.25
N GLU A 322 1.80 19.73 -14.45
CA GLU A 322 1.97 18.94 -15.66
C GLU A 322 1.06 17.70 -15.61
N LEU A 323 0.34 17.47 -16.69
CA LEU A 323 -0.45 16.27 -16.94
C LEU A 323 0.35 15.34 -17.84
N GLY A 324 0.75 14.20 -17.28
CA GLY A 324 1.45 13.15 -17.99
C GLY A 324 0.50 12.23 -18.75
N ALA A 325 1.07 11.38 -19.60
CA ALA A 325 0.34 10.30 -20.26
C ALA A 325 -0.32 9.35 -19.25
N VAL A 326 -1.35 8.63 -19.69
CA VAL A 326 -1.98 7.57 -18.88
C VAL A 326 -0.91 6.55 -18.49
N LYS A 327 -0.85 6.29 -17.18
CA LYS A 327 0.01 5.29 -16.57
C LYS A 327 -0.85 4.31 -15.80
N GLN A 328 -0.74 3.04 -16.12
CA GLN A 328 -1.45 2.00 -15.40
C GLN A 328 -0.56 1.42 -14.31
N VAL A 329 -0.95 1.62 -13.05
CA VAL A 329 -0.30 0.95 -11.93
C VAL A 329 -1.06 -0.33 -11.63
N VAL A 330 -0.33 -1.42 -11.39
CA VAL A 330 -0.87 -2.73 -11.06
C VAL A 330 -0.28 -3.21 -9.73
N HIS A 331 -1.15 -3.54 -8.80
CA HIS A 331 -0.79 -4.23 -7.56
C HIS A 331 -0.94 -5.74 -7.76
N LEU A 332 0.19 -6.45 -7.75
CA LEU A 332 0.20 -7.91 -7.83
C LEU A 332 0.15 -8.49 -6.42
N ARG A 333 -1.04 -8.95 -5.99
CA ARG A 333 -1.30 -9.38 -4.62
C ARG A 333 -1.28 -10.90 -4.52
N PHE A 334 -0.24 -11.43 -3.90
CA PHE A 334 -0.19 -12.87 -3.58
C PHE A 334 -0.96 -13.17 -2.30
N LEU A 335 -1.98 -14.01 -2.40
CA LEU A 335 -2.87 -14.40 -1.31
C LEU A 335 -2.20 -15.39 -0.34
N PRO A 336 -2.68 -15.54 0.91
CA PRO A 336 -2.15 -16.55 1.83
C PRO A 336 -2.13 -17.98 1.25
N SER A 337 -3.13 -18.34 0.43
CA SER A 337 -3.22 -19.64 -0.27
C SER A 337 -2.08 -19.91 -1.27
N TRP A 338 -1.29 -18.89 -1.63
CA TRP A 338 -0.09 -19.03 -2.44
C TRP A 338 0.93 -19.99 -1.82
N GLN A 339 1.11 -19.92 -0.49
CA GLN A 339 2.06 -20.78 0.22
C GLN A 339 1.68 -22.26 0.12
N GLU A 340 0.38 -22.55 0.13
CA GLU A 340 -0.17 -23.90 -0.07
C GLU A 340 0.08 -24.41 -1.48
N ALA A 341 0.00 -23.51 -2.48
CA ALA A 341 0.35 -23.83 -3.85
C ALA A 341 1.83 -24.20 -3.98
N LEU A 342 2.72 -23.37 -3.45
CA LEU A 342 4.16 -23.64 -3.48
C LEU A 342 4.51 -24.94 -2.74
N ARG A 343 3.83 -25.25 -1.64
CA ARG A 343 4.02 -26.53 -0.95
C ARG A 343 3.66 -27.72 -1.84
N SER A 344 2.58 -27.61 -2.62
CA SER A 344 2.18 -28.66 -3.57
C SER A 344 3.22 -28.88 -4.67
N PHE A 345 4.01 -27.86 -5.01
CA PHE A 345 5.18 -27.97 -5.90
C PHE A 345 6.49 -28.35 -5.19
N GLY A 346 6.50 -28.41 -3.86
CA GLY A 346 7.72 -28.59 -3.04
C GLY A 346 8.66 -27.39 -3.06
N LEU A 347 8.16 -26.21 -3.42
CA LEU A 347 8.92 -24.96 -3.60
C LEU A 347 8.64 -23.92 -2.51
N GLN A 348 8.05 -24.29 -1.37
CA GLN A 348 7.72 -23.34 -0.30
C GLN A 348 8.93 -22.50 0.16
N PRO A 349 10.15 -23.06 0.33
CA PRO A 349 11.32 -22.24 0.68
C PRO A 349 11.82 -21.31 -0.44
N ALA A 350 11.35 -21.49 -1.68
CA ALA A 350 11.70 -20.69 -2.84
C ALA A 350 10.71 -19.55 -3.13
N ASP A 351 9.79 -19.26 -2.20
CA ASP A 351 8.70 -18.29 -2.37
C ASP A 351 9.14 -16.97 -3.03
N GLN A 352 10.09 -16.27 -2.41
CA GLN A 352 10.56 -14.99 -2.93
C GLN A 352 11.12 -15.12 -4.35
N ARG A 353 11.88 -16.19 -4.65
CA ARG A 353 12.48 -16.39 -5.97
C ARG A 353 11.44 -16.66 -7.05
N VAL A 354 10.38 -17.41 -6.72
CA VAL A 354 9.26 -17.63 -7.66
C VAL A 354 8.53 -16.31 -7.90
N ARG A 355 8.24 -15.52 -6.85
CA ARG A 355 7.62 -14.19 -6.99
C ARG A 355 8.46 -13.27 -7.85
N ASP A 356 9.76 -13.18 -7.58
CA ASP A 356 10.69 -12.34 -8.35
C ASP A 356 10.65 -12.70 -9.84
N ARG A 357 10.60 -14.01 -10.17
CA ARG A 357 10.46 -14.46 -11.54
C ARG A 357 9.10 -14.09 -12.14
N VAL A 358 7.99 -14.23 -11.40
CA VAL A 358 6.67 -13.77 -11.84
C VAL A 358 6.71 -12.26 -12.18
N PHE A 359 7.25 -11.42 -11.29
CA PHE A 359 7.40 -9.99 -11.56
C PHE A 359 8.27 -9.71 -12.78
N ALA A 360 9.39 -10.42 -12.95
CA ALA A 360 10.26 -10.25 -14.11
C ALA A 360 9.54 -10.56 -15.42
N VAL A 361 8.76 -11.65 -15.46
CA VAL A 361 7.98 -12.07 -16.64
C VAL A 361 6.90 -11.05 -16.98
N VAL A 362 6.12 -10.60 -16.00
CA VAL A 362 5.06 -9.60 -16.23
C VAL A 362 5.64 -8.26 -16.68
N ARG A 363 6.72 -7.78 -16.04
CA ARG A 363 7.40 -6.53 -16.43
C ARG A 363 7.96 -6.60 -17.84
N ARG A 364 8.53 -7.74 -18.23
CA ARG A 364 9.04 -7.98 -19.59
C ARG A 364 7.89 -7.96 -20.61
N ALA A 365 6.74 -8.56 -20.31
CA ALA A 365 5.59 -8.58 -21.21
C ALA A 365 5.06 -7.17 -21.53
N TYR A 366 5.09 -6.26 -20.55
CA TYR A 366 4.64 -4.86 -20.70
C TYR A 366 5.76 -3.85 -20.98
N GLN A 367 6.98 -4.31 -21.26
CA GLN A 367 8.07 -3.40 -21.58
C GLN A 367 7.73 -2.60 -22.86
N GLY A 368 7.93 -1.28 -22.81
CA GLY A 368 7.51 -0.38 -23.89
C GLY A 368 6.04 0.05 -23.84
N ILE A 369 5.32 -0.24 -22.75
CA ILE A 369 3.98 0.28 -22.43
C ILE A 369 4.06 0.98 -21.06
N ASN A 370 3.29 2.05 -20.84
CA ASN A 370 3.32 2.80 -19.57
C ASN A 370 2.55 2.09 -18.43
N VAL A 371 3.02 0.88 -18.09
CA VAL A 371 2.48 0.03 -17.02
C VAL A 371 3.56 -0.16 -15.95
N GLU A 372 3.17 -0.01 -14.68
CA GLU A 372 4.05 -0.24 -13.54
C GLU A 372 3.51 -1.35 -12.64
N ILE A 373 4.30 -2.41 -12.45
CA ILE A 373 3.93 -3.57 -11.63
C ILE A 373 4.58 -3.48 -10.24
N ARG A 374 3.75 -3.44 -9.20
CA ARG A 374 4.15 -3.28 -7.79
C ARG A 374 3.71 -4.43 -6.91
N ALA A 375 4.57 -4.77 -5.94
CA ALA A 375 4.28 -5.77 -4.91
C ALA A 375 3.48 -5.20 -3.74
N GLU A 376 3.70 -3.93 -3.42
CA GLU A 376 2.96 -3.22 -2.39
C GLU A 376 1.77 -2.48 -2.98
N GLN A 377 0.71 -2.36 -2.18
CA GLN A 377 -0.45 -1.55 -2.54
C GLN A 377 -0.04 -0.08 -2.77
N PRO A 378 -0.35 0.51 -3.93
CA PRO A 378 -0.02 1.91 -4.23
C PRO A 378 -0.62 2.87 -3.20
N LYS A 379 0.18 3.82 -2.73
CA LYS A 379 -0.23 4.90 -1.79
C LYS A 379 -0.31 6.28 -2.46
N ASP A 380 0.23 6.35 -3.67
CA ASP A 380 0.36 7.49 -4.59
C ASP A 380 -0.66 7.44 -5.74
N PHE A 381 -1.41 6.35 -5.92
CA PHE A 381 -2.51 6.23 -6.89
C PHE A 381 -3.84 5.92 -6.19
N GLY A 382 -4.89 6.62 -6.63
CA GLY A 382 -6.27 6.33 -6.26
C GLY A 382 -6.95 5.32 -7.18
N LEU A 383 -6.53 5.26 -8.44
CA LEU A 383 -6.99 4.29 -9.43
C LEU A 383 -5.80 3.42 -9.85
N TYR A 384 -5.86 2.12 -9.55
CA TYR A 384 -4.87 1.13 -9.95
C TYR A 384 -5.52 -0.25 -10.01
N ALA A 385 -5.04 -1.10 -10.92
CA ALA A 385 -5.57 -2.45 -11.07
C ALA A 385 -4.97 -3.37 -10.00
N THR A 386 -5.70 -4.41 -9.62
CA THR A 386 -5.21 -5.45 -8.71
C THR A 386 -5.37 -6.82 -9.34
N VAL A 387 -4.34 -7.66 -9.22
CA VAL A 387 -4.42 -9.08 -9.61
C VAL A 387 -4.11 -9.93 -8.39
N ASP A 388 -5.07 -10.76 -8.00
CA ASP A 388 -4.87 -11.75 -6.95
C ASP A 388 -4.22 -13.01 -7.52
N VAL A 389 -3.09 -13.42 -6.92
CA VAL A 389 -2.40 -14.68 -7.22
C VAL A 389 -2.55 -15.61 -6.03
N GLY A 390 -3.24 -16.72 -6.23
CA GLY A 390 -3.65 -17.64 -5.17
C GLY A 390 -3.31 -19.10 -5.46
N GLY A 391 -3.95 -19.98 -4.69
CA GLY A 391 -3.74 -21.42 -4.78
C GLY A 391 -4.67 -22.09 -5.78
N THR A 392 -5.63 -22.88 -5.29
CA THR A 392 -6.60 -23.59 -6.12
C THR A 392 -7.66 -22.66 -6.67
N ASP A 393 -8.14 -22.93 -7.89
CA ASP A 393 -9.32 -22.28 -8.48
C ASP A 393 -10.57 -22.51 -7.62
N PRO A 394 -11.12 -21.47 -6.96
CA PRO A 394 -12.30 -21.60 -6.10
C PRO A 394 -13.58 -21.93 -6.87
N ASN A 395 -13.60 -21.76 -8.19
CA ASN A 395 -14.76 -22.14 -9.01
C ASN A 395 -14.81 -23.66 -9.25
N GLY A 396 -13.72 -24.39 -9.00
CA GLY A 396 -13.64 -25.83 -9.24
C GLY A 396 -13.66 -26.23 -10.71
N LEU A 397 -13.34 -25.29 -11.62
CA LEU A 397 -13.37 -25.48 -13.07
C LEU A 397 -11.98 -25.85 -13.63
N GLY A 398 -10.94 -25.73 -12.82
CA GLY A 398 -9.56 -26.01 -13.23
C GLY A 398 -8.98 -24.88 -14.09
N LEU A 399 -9.48 -23.64 -13.90
CA LEU A 399 -8.95 -22.48 -14.60
C LEU A 399 -7.51 -22.19 -14.12
N LEU A 400 -6.65 -21.73 -15.04
CA LEU A 400 -5.30 -21.28 -14.71
C LEU A 400 -5.31 -19.83 -14.21
N GLY A 401 -6.14 -19.01 -14.83
CA GLY A 401 -6.44 -17.64 -14.48
C GLY A 401 -7.84 -17.28 -14.98
N TYR A 402 -8.43 -16.26 -14.38
CA TYR A 402 -9.71 -15.73 -14.82
C TYR A 402 -9.88 -14.27 -14.42
N ASP A 403 -9.94 -13.39 -15.41
CA ASP A 403 -10.46 -12.04 -15.23
C ASP A 403 -11.99 -12.08 -15.10
N ASN A 404 -12.48 -11.80 -13.88
CA ASN A 404 -13.89 -11.77 -13.52
C ASN A 404 -14.48 -10.34 -13.54
N THR A 405 -13.83 -9.39 -14.21
CA THR A 405 -14.33 -8.01 -14.28
C THR A 405 -15.57 -7.92 -15.19
N PRO A 406 -16.60 -7.14 -14.82
CA PRO A 406 -17.87 -7.15 -15.55
C PRO A 406 -17.73 -6.61 -16.97
N GLY A 407 -18.32 -7.31 -17.95
CA GLY A 407 -18.38 -6.88 -19.34
C GLY A 407 -17.05 -6.85 -20.10
N LYS A 408 -15.91 -7.19 -19.43
CA LYS A 408 -14.52 -6.98 -19.90
C LYS A 408 -14.25 -5.51 -20.22
N ASP A 409 -13.04 -5.02 -19.93
CA ASP A 409 -12.75 -3.61 -20.23
C ASP A 409 -12.58 -3.43 -21.73
N VAL A 410 -12.91 -2.25 -22.26
CA VAL A 410 -12.63 -1.86 -23.65
C VAL A 410 -12.10 -0.43 -23.59
N GLU A 411 -10.95 -0.21 -24.22
CA GLU A 411 -10.19 1.06 -24.21
C GLU A 411 -9.58 1.41 -22.85
N ASN A 412 -9.33 0.38 -22.02
CA ASN A 412 -8.77 0.51 -20.68
C ASN A 412 -9.51 1.59 -19.84
N LYS A 413 -10.85 1.63 -19.93
CA LYS A 413 -11.67 2.66 -19.29
C LYS A 413 -11.63 2.54 -17.76
N ARG A 414 -11.34 1.35 -17.24
CA ARG A 414 -11.32 1.07 -15.80
C ARG A 414 -9.89 0.82 -15.34
N LEU A 415 -9.22 1.89 -14.94
CA LEU A 415 -7.87 1.81 -14.38
C LEU A 415 -7.80 1.10 -13.01
N PHE A 416 -8.94 0.70 -12.45
CA PHE A 416 -9.11 0.17 -11.10
C PHE A 416 -9.67 -1.26 -11.06
N ASP A 417 -9.60 -1.98 -12.18
CA ASP A 417 -10.08 -3.36 -12.26
C ASP A 417 -9.38 -4.26 -11.23
N HIS A 418 -10.17 -5.11 -10.56
CA HIS A 418 -9.69 -6.11 -9.62
C HIS A 418 -9.95 -7.50 -10.20
N VAL A 419 -8.91 -8.10 -10.75
CA VAL A 419 -8.87 -9.49 -11.18
C VAL A 419 -8.60 -10.37 -9.96
N GLY A 420 -9.65 -10.73 -9.24
CA GLY A 420 -9.52 -11.37 -7.94
C GLY A 420 -10.82 -11.42 -7.15
N GLY A 421 -10.90 -12.32 -6.17
CA GLY A 421 -12.04 -12.41 -5.27
C GLY A 421 -13.37 -12.73 -5.98
N VAL A 422 -14.48 -12.61 -5.25
CA VAL A 422 -15.83 -12.86 -5.79
C VAL A 422 -16.39 -11.57 -6.40
N ASN A 423 -16.91 -11.67 -7.61
CA ASN A 423 -17.68 -10.62 -8.28
C ASN A 423 -19.13 -11.06 -8.49
N ALA A 424 -20.05 -10.40 -7.78
CA ALA A 424 -21.47 -10.73 -7.81
C ALA A 424 -22.12 -10.42 -9.18
N LEU A 425 -21.73 -9.34 -9.85
CA LEU A 425 -22.30 -8.95 -11.15
C LEU A 425 -21.98 -10.00 -12.22
N THR A 426 -20.74 -10.47 -12.24
CA THR A 426 -20.30 -11.54 -13.15
C THR A 426 -21.04 -12.87 -12.89
N GLN A 427 -21.38 -13.16 -11.64
CA GLN A 427 -22.22 -14.32 -11.29
C GLN A 427 -23.67 -14.17 -11.73
N GLU A 428 -24.25 -12.98 -11.61
CA GLU A 428 -25.61 -12.68 -12.09
C GLU A 428 -25.73 -12.89 -13.60
N ASP A 429 -24.66 -12.63 -14.34
CA ASP A 429 -24.55 -12.88 -15.79
C ASP A 429 -24.29 -14.37 -16.15
N GLY A 430 -24.22 -15.27 -15.15
CA GLY A 430 -24.06 -16.71 -15.35
C GLY A 430 -22.63 -17.20 -15.56
N TYR A 431 -21.63 -16.34 -15.36
CA TYR A 431 -20.21 -16.68 -15.46
C TYR A 431 -19.59 -17.04 -14.10
N PRO A 432 -18.39 -17.66 -14.06
CA PRO A 432 -17.68 -17.92 -12.81
C PRO A 432 -17.48 -16.62 -12.03
N GLY A 433 -17.77 -16.65 -10.73
CA GLY A 433 -17.72 -15.43 -9.92
C GLY A 433 -16.34 -15.08 -9.39
N TYR A 434 -15.47 -16.07 -9.25
CA TYR A 434 -14.17 -15.87 -8.62
C TYR A 434 -13.08 -15.68 -9.66
N GLY A 435 -12.38 -14.54 -9.63
CA GLY A 435 -11.26 -14.23 -10.51
C GLY A 435 -9.89 -14.36 -9.84
N GLY A 436 -8.83 -14.17 -10.62
CA GLY A 436 -7.44 -14.25 -10.17
C GLY A 436 -6.62 -15.29 -10.92
N VAL A 437 -5.39 -15.52 -10.48
CA VAL A 437 -4.46 -16.51 -11.02
C VAL A 437 -4.26 -17.65 -10.03
N PHE A 438 -4.43 -18.88 -10.49
CA PHE A 438 -4.51 -20.07 -9.63
C PHE A 438 -3.27 -20.95 -9.80
N ALA A 439 -2.26 -20.73 -8.96
CA ALA A 439 -0.97 -21.40 -9.08
C ALA A 439 -1.08 -22.93 -8.97
N SER A 440 -1.98 -23.44 -8.12
CA SER A 440 -2.18 -24.89 -7.97
C SER A 440 -2.74 -25.53 -9.24
N SER A 441 -3.52 -24.81 -10.04
CA SER A 441 -4.12 -25.35 -11.28
C SER A 441 -3.06 -25.74 -12.32
N GLN A 442 -1.86 -25.16 -12.22
CA GLN A 442 -0.74 -25.50 -13.11
C GLN A 442 -0.28 -26.97 -12.96
N LEU A 443 -0.57 -27.62 -11.84
CA LEU A 443 -0.30 -29.06 -11.64
C LEU A 443 -1.10 -29.96 -12.59
N ALA A 444 -2.16 -29.44 -13.23
CA ALA A 444 -2.94 -30.19 -14.21
C ALA A 444 -2.12 -30.54 -15.48
N PHE A 445 -0.98 -29.88 -15.72
CA PHE A 445 -0.06 -30.23 -16.83
C PHE A 445 0.77 -31.49 -16.56
N SER A 446 0.78 -31.99 -15.33
CA SER A 446 1.42 -33.26 -14.96
C SER A 446 0.66 -34.46 -15.54
N GLU A 447 1.36 -35.53 -15.94
CA GLU A 447 0.72 -36.84 -16.19
C GLU A 447 0.28 -37.51 -14.89
N HIS A 448 0.74 -36.95 -13.77
CA HIS A 448 0.71 -37.50 -12.44
C HIS A 448 0.19 -36.47 -11.41
N PRO A 449 -0.93 -35.75 -11.66
CA PRO A 449 -1.35 -34.66 -10.79
C PRO A 449 -1.68 -35.19 -9.38
N PRO A 450 -1.46 -34.38 -8.32
CA PRO A 450 -1.69 -34.84 -6.96
C PRO A 450 -3.18 -34.94 -6.63
N GLY A 451 -3.53 -35.90 -5.76
CA GLY A 451 -4.88 -36.06 -5.23
C GLY A 451 -5.92 -36.42 -6.30
N ALA A 452 -7.06 -35.73 -6.29
CA ALA A 452 -8.17 -35.94 -7.22
C ALA A 452 -8.21 -34.92 -8.39
N MET A 453 -7.11 -34.18 -8.59
CA MET A 453 -7.01 -33.20 -9.68
C MET A 453 -7.06 -33.91 -11.04
N LYS A 454 -7.84 -33.36 -11.97
CA LYS A 454 -7.92 -33.88 -13.34
C LYS A 454 -6.71 -33.43 -14.14
N THR A 455 -6.12 -34.37 -14.88
CA THR A 455 -5.09 -34.10 -15.88
C THR A 455 -5.67 -33.25 -17.02
N SER A 456 -4.94 -32.22 -17.41
CA SER A 456 -5.27 -31.37 -18.56
C SER A 456 -5.13 -32.15 -19.87
N PRO A 457 -5.92 -31.85 -20.91
CA PRO A 457 -5.65 -32.34 -22.26
C PRO A 457 -4.26 -31.95 -22.80
N LEU A 458 -3.64 -30.91 -22.23
CA LEU A 458 -2.31 -30.41 -22.60
C LEU A 458 -1.18 -30.93 -21.68
N HIS A 459 -1.42 -32.02 -20.94
CA HIS A 459 -0.38 -32.63 -20.10
C HIS A 459 0.83 -33.05 -20.92
N THR A 460 1.98 -33.14 -20.26
CA THR A 460 3.21 -33.56 -20.93
C THR A 460 4.23 -34.14 -19.97
N PRO A 461 4.99 -35.18 -20.38
CA PRO A 461 6.11 -35.69 -19.60
C PRO A 461 7.16 -34.63 -19.27
N LEU A 462 7.26 -33.56 -20.08
CA LEU A 462 8.20 -32.47 -19.82
C LEU A 462 7.88 -31.73 -18.50
N PHE A 463 6.61 -31.62 -18.12
CA PHE A 463 6.22 -31.04 -16.83
C PHE A 463 6.79 -31.87 -15.69
N ASP A 464 6.60 -33.18 -15.78
CA ASP A 464 7.02 -34.14 -14.76
C ASP A 464 8.55 -34.18 -14.65
N GLN A 465 9.27 -34.10 -15.77
CA GLN A 465 10.74 -34.00 -15.79
C GLN A 465 11.26 -32.76 -15.04
N ILE A 466 10.50 -31.67 -14.99
CA ILE A 466 10.88 -30.45 -14.28
C ILE A 466 10.51 -30.54 -12.79
N PHE A 467 9.32 -31.05 -12.48
CA PHE A 467 8.74 -30.90 -11.13
C PHE A 467 8.78 -32.17 -10.27
N ASP A 468 8.79 -33.38 -10.83
CA ASP A 468 8.63 -34.60 -10.02
C ASP A 468 9.76 -34.79 -9.00
N ALA A 469 10.99 -34.36 -9.34
CA ALA A 469 12.12 -34.44 -8.42
C ALA A 469 11.94 -33.55 -7.17
N VAL A 470 11.21 -32.44 -7.29
CA VAL A 470 11.03 -31.45 -6.21
C VAL A 470 9.67 -31.56 -5.51
N ARG A 471 8.67 -32.18 -6.13
CA ARG A 471 7.33 -32.33 -5.58
C ARG A 471 7.28 -33.28 -4.38
N PRO A 472 6.50 -32.98 -3.32
CA PRO A 472 6.40 -33.85 -2.15
C PRO A 472 5.73 -35.20 -2.40
N ASP A 473 4.83 -35.29 -3.38
CA ASP A 473 4.10 -36.52 -3.68
C ASP A 473 4.87 -37.49 -4.60
N ARG A 474 6.02 -37.05 -5.14
CA ARG A 474 6.82 -37.81 -6.13
C ARG A 474 8.30 -37.90 -5.80
N GLY A 475 8.88 -36.81 -5.29
CA GLY A 475 10.30 -36.67 -5.02
C GLY A 475 10.57 -36.05 -3.65
N GLN A 476 11.56 -35.16 -3.59
CA GLN A 476 12.00 -34.54 -2.35
C GLN A 476 11.77 -33.03 -2.41
N GLU A 477 11.04 -32.50 -1.43
CA GLU A 477 10.83 -31.05 -1.26
C GLU A 477 12.16 -30.29 -1.22
N VAL A 478 12.16 -29.07 -1.76
CA VAL A 478 13.31 -28.19 -1.76
C VAL A 478 13.53 -27.61 -0.37
N ASN A 479 14.79 -27.52 0.08
CA ASN A 479 15.15 -26.80 1.31
C ASN A 479 15.87 -25.46 1.02
N SER A 480 15.96 -24.59 2.03
CA SER A 480 16.54 -23.24 1.87
C SER A 480 18.00 -23.22 1.40
N ALA A 481 18.81 -24.23 1.73
CA ALA A 481 20.20 -24.31 1.27
C ALA A 481 20.28 -24.61 -0.22
N GLU A 482 19.39 -25.47 -0.73
CA GLU A 482 19.27 -25.74 -2.17
C GLU A 482 18.77 -24.51 -2.93
N VAL A 483 17.81 -23.76 -2.38
CA VAL A 483 17.34 -22.49 -2.96
C VAL A 483 18.47 -21.47 -3.03
N ALA A 484 19.30 -21.36 -2.00
CA ALA A 484 20.43 -20.45 -1.96
C ALA A 484 21.56 -20.85 -2.94
N ALA A 485 21.74 -22.15 -3.17
CA ALA A 485 22.73 -22.68 -4.11
C ALA A 485 22.27 -22.63 -5.57
N ALA A 486 20.96 -22.68 -5.83
CA ALA A 486 20.39 -22.70 -7.17
C ALA A 486 20.64 -21.36 -7.90
N PRO A 487 21.23 -21.36 -9.12
CA PRO A 487 21.42 -20.14 -9.89
C PRO A 487 20.08 -19.53 -10.31
N SER A 488 20.05 -18.22 -10.57
CA SER A 488 18.92 -17.60 -11.27
C SER A 488 19.07 -17.84 -12.77
N LEU A 489 18.00 -18.29 -13.41
CA LEU A 489 17.98 -18.59 -14.83
C LEU A 489 17.28 -17.46 -15.60
N GLU A 490 17.89 -17.03 -16.69
CA GLU A 490 17.29 -16.07 -17.64
C GLU A 490 16.72 -16.76 -18.89
N SER A 491 17.09 -18.01 -19.12
CA SER A 491 16.61 -18.84 -20.24
C SER A 491 16.51 -20.31 -19.83
N SER A 492 15.84 -21.11 -20.66
CA SER A 492 15.64 -22.54 -20.46
C SER A 492 16.78 -23.43 -20.96
N ALA A 493 17.92 -22.86 -21.37
CA ALA A 493 19.00 -23.63 -21.98
C ALA A 493 19.55 -24.76 -21.10
N SER A 494 19.41 -24.64 -19.77
CA SER A 494 19.81 -25.64 -18.78
C SER A 494 18.67 -26.53 -18.30
N CYS A 495 17.46 -26.42 -18.88
CA CYS A 495 16.27 -27.14 -18.43
C CYS A 495 15.76 -28.13 -19.48
N PRO A 496 15.38 -29.36 -19.09
CA PRO A 496 15.45 -29.91 -17.74
C PRO A 496 16.89 -30.23 -17.30
N ALA A 497 17.18 -30.00 -16.02
CA ALA A 497 18.47 -30.32 -15.41
C ALA A 497 18.47 -31.69 -14.74
N ALA A 498 19.64 -32.34 -14.68
CA ALA A 498 19.79 -33.66 -14.07
C ALA A 498 20.31 -33.61 -12.62
N ASP A 499 21.08 -32.58 -12.26
CA ASP A 499 21.57 -32.40 -10.89
C ASP A 499 20.53 -31.66 -10.03
N ARG A 500 20.57 -31.91 -8.71
CA ARG A 500 19.57 -31.40 -7.77
C ARG A 500 19.48 -29.88 -7.75
N VAL A 501 20.61 -29.18 -7.80
CA VAL A 501 20.64 -27.71 -7.75
C VAL A 501 20.05 -27.12 -9.04
N GLY A 502 20.38 -27.71 -10.19
CA GLY A 502 19.77 -27.38 -11.48
C GLY A 502 18.27 -27.67 -11.52
N GLN A 503 17.81 -28.79 -10.95
CA GLN A 503 16.38 -29.13 -10.88
C GLN A 503 15.59 -28.07 -10.11
N VAL A 504 16.12 -27.61 -8.97
CA VAL A 504 15.52 -26.52 -8.18
C VAL A 504 15.47 -25.22 -9.01
N ALA A 505 16.55 -24.86 -9.70
CA ALA A 505 16.59 -23.67 -10.54
C ALA A 505 15.56 -23.73 -11.68
N CYS A 506 15.44 -24.88 -12.35
CA CYS A 506 14.45 -25.11 -13.41
C CYS A 506 13.01 -25.04 -12.89
N ALA A 507 12.71 -25.66 -11.75
CA ALA A 507 11.38 -25.61 -11.16
C ALA A 507 10.95 -24.17 -10.78
N ILE A 508 11.87 -23.38 -10.19
CA ILE A 508 11.63 -21.95 -9.89
C ILE A 508 11.38 -21.16 -11.17
N PHE A 509 12.24 -21.32 -12.18
CA PHE A 509 12.14 -20.64 -13.46
C PHE A 509 10.82 -20.94 -14.17
N THR A 510 10.51 -22.23 -14.31
CA THR A 510 9.31 -22.71 -15.03
C THR A 510 8.03 -22.27 -14.33
N LEU A 511 7.91 -22.45 -13.00
CA LEU A 511 6.70 -22.05 -12.28
C LEU A 511 6.49 -20.53 -12.36
N GLY A 512 7.57 -19.76 -12.22
CA GLY A 512 7.54 -18.30 -12.34
C GLY A 512 7.10 -17.82 -13.73
N ASN A 513 7.56 -18.47 -14.81
CA ASN A 513 7.14 -18.18 -16.18
C ASN A 513 5.65 -18.45 -16.40
N MET A 514 5.19 -19.63 -16.01
CA MET A 514 3.79 -20.02 -16.21
C MET A 514 2.84 -19.05 -15.51
N ILE A 515 3.12 -18.71 -14.26
CA ILE A 515 2.29 -17.79 -13.46
C ILE A 515 2.41 -16.36 -13.98
N GLY A 516 3.63 -15.90 -14.31
CA GLY A 516 3.84 -14.57 -14.86
C GLY A 516 3.14 -14.35 -16.20
N HIS A 517 3.17 -15.34 -17.10
CA HIS A 517 2.43 -15.28 -18.35
C HIS A 517 0.92 -15.29 -18.13
N THR A 518 0.40 -16.09 -17.19
CA THR A 518 -1.03 -16.07 -16.85
C THR A 518 -1.43 -14.70 -16.29
N VAL A 519 -0.66 -14.12 -15.37
CA VAL A 519 -0.92 -12.75 -14.86
C VAL A 519 -0.95 -11.73 -16.00
N ALA A 520 0.04 -11.76 -16.89
CA ALA A 520 0.09 -10.82 -18.00
C ALA A 520 -1.07 -10.99 -18.99
N HIS A 521 -1.55 -12.22 -19.20
CA HIS A 521 -2.73 -12.51 -20.01
C HIS A 521 -4.01 -11.92 -19.40
N GLU A 522 -4.26 -12.15 -18.11
CA GLU A 522 -5.46 -11.62 -17.44
C GLU A 522 -5.44 -10.09 -17.37
N LEU A 523 -4.27 -9.48 -17.20
CA LEU A 523 -4.11 -8.04 -17.32
C LEU A 523 -4.39 -7.54 -18.75
N GLY A 524 -3.99 -8.30 -19.77
CA GLY A 524 -4.33 -8.00 -21.16
C GLY A 524 -5.84 -7.89 -21.37
N HIS A 525 -6.61 -8.82 -20.81
CA HIS A 525 -8.08 -8.71 -20.82
C HIS A 525 -8.58 -7.45 -20.10
N SER A 526 -8.06 -7.17 -18.91
CA SER A 526 -8.42 -5.98 -18.13
C SER A 526 -8.02 -4.67 -18.81
N PHE A 527 -7.04 -4.66 -19.71
CA PHE A 527 -6.66 -3.49 -20.49
C PHE A 527 -7.37 -3.39 -21.85
N GLY A 528 -8.29 -4.32 -22.13
CA GLY A 528 -9.13 -4.29 -23.32
C GLY A 528 -8.63 -5.06 -24.53
N LEU A 529 -7.78 -6.06 -24.33
CA LEU A 529 -7.36 -6.97 -25.41
C LEU A 529 -8.29 -8.18 -25.60
N ALA A 530 -9.43 -8.22 -24.91
CA ALA A 530 -10.46 -9.23 -25.13
C ALA A 530 -11.28 -8.91 -26.39
N GLU A 531 -10.68 -9.09 -27.58
CA GLU A 531 -11.21 -8.71 -28.91
C GLU A 531 -12.11 -7.44 -28.86
N PRO A 532 -11.53 -6.23 -28.63
CA PRO A 532 -12.27 -5.04 -28.18
C PRO A 532 -13.42 -4.58 -29.10
N TYR A 533 -13.41 -5.02 -30.36
CA TYR A 533 -14.43 -4.72 -31.37
C TYR A 533 -15.04 -5.98 -32.00
N GLY A 534 -14.78 -7.13 -31.38
CA GLY A 534 -15.24 -8.45 -31.75
C GLY A 534 -16.66 -8.78 -31.31
N ALA A 535 -17.09 -10.02 -31.56
CA ALA A 535 -18.34 -10.49 -30.97
C ALA A 535 -18.17 -10.56 -29.43
N PRO A 536 -19.22 -10.29 -28.62
CA PRO A 536 -19.13 -10.31 -27.16
C PRO A 536 -18.68 -11.65 -26.54
N THR A 537 -18.53 -12.69 -27.35
CA THR A 537 -18.15 -14.06 -27.00
C THR A 537 -16.72 -14.43 -27.39
N THR A 538 -16.00 -13.56 -28.10
CA THR A 538 -14.63 -13.81 -28.53
C THR A 538 -13.67 -13.04 -27.63
N TYR A 539 -12.75 -13.75 -27.00
CA TYR A 539 -11.86 -13.17 -25.98
C TYR A 539 -10.38 -13.38 -26.29
N HIS A 540 -10.06 -14.13 -27.34
CA HIS A 540 -8.70 -14.55 -27.70
C HIS A 540 -8.49 -14.43 -29.20
N ASN A 541 -7.24 -14.27 -29.62
CA ASN A 541 -6.91 -14.32 -31.05
C ASN A 541 -7.26 -15.70 -31.63
N PRO A 542 -7.82 -15.75 -32.85
CA PRO A 542 -8.04 -17.02 -33.53
C PRO A 542 -6.70 -17.64 -33.94
N GLY A 543 -6.48 -18.90 -33.57
CA GLY A 543 -5.29 -19.67 -33.95
C GLY A 543 -4.48 -20.17 -32.76
N ASP A 544 -3.34 -20.79 -33.10
CA ASP A 544 -2.33 -21.32 -32.18
C ASP A 544 -0.96 -21.03 -32.81
N VAL A 545 -0.47 -19.81 -32.59
CA VAL A 545 0.79 -19.29 -33.12
C VAL A 545 1.77 -19.15 -31.97
N PRO A 546 2.99 -19.71 -32.10
CA PRO A 546 3.92 -19.78 -30.99
C PRO A 546 4.14 -18.44 -30.29
N ASN A 547 4.09 -18.48 -28.96
CA ASN A 547 4.48 -17.40 -28.06
C ASN A 547 3.57 -16.15 -28.12
N ARG A 548 2.32 -16.26 -28.60
CA ARG A 548 1.35 -15.17 -28.50
C ARG A 548 0.70 -15.13 -27.11
N LEU A 549 0.83 -14.00 -26.43
CA LEU A 549 0.40 -13.88 -25.04
C LEU A 549 -1.12 -14.03 -24.87
N MET A 550 -1.93 -13.44 -25.76
CA MET A 550 -3.40 -13.42 -25.67
C MET A 550 -4.10 -14.61 -26.33
N GLU A 551 -3.37 -15.67 -26.69
CA GLU A 551 -3.99 -16.90 -27.17
C GLU A 551 -4.67 -17.70 -26.05
N GLY A 552 -5.68 -18.47 -26.46
CA GLY A 552 -6.56 -19.20 -25.56
C GLY A 552 -5.83 -20.16 -24.62
N GLY A 553 -6.34 -20.23 -23.39
CA GLY A 553 -5.88 -21.15 -22.35
C GLY A 553 -5.65 -22.60 -22.84
N SER A 554 -6.59 -23.07 -23.66
CA SER A 554 -6.72 -24.45 -24.15
C SER A 554 -5.83 -24.80 -25.34
N THR A 555 -5.16 -23.84 -25.98
CA THR A 555 -4.31 -24.08 -27.16
C THR A 555 -2.84 -23.99 -26.80
N ARG A 556 -2.46 -23.07 -25.91
CA ARG A 556 -1.05 -22.83 -25.54
C ARG A 556 -0.47 -23.97 -24.67
N PRO A 557 0.47 -24.78 -25.19
CA PRO A 557 1.03 -25.93 -24.48
C PRO A 557 1.92 -25.52 -23.29
N PHE A 558 2.18 -26.47 -22.39
CA PHE A 558 3.06 -26.24 -21.24
C PHE A 558 4.44 -25.70 -21.63
N ALA A 559 5.09 -26.25 -22.67
CA ALA A 559 6.44 -25.85 -23.07
C ALA A 559 6.51 -24.36 -23.41
N GLU A 560 5.51 -23.86 -24.13
CA GLU A 560 5.40 -22.44 -24.49
C GLU A 560 5.21 -21.56 -23.24
N ARG A 561 4.27 -21.92 -22.37
CA ARG A 561 4.02 -21.19 -21.11
C ARG A 561 5.24 -21.13 -20.20
N ALA A 562 6.03 -22.19 -20.21
CA ALA A 562 7.22 -22.39 -19.41
C ALA A 562 8.50 -21.81 -20.04
N GLU A 563 8.46 -21.35 -21.30
CA GLU A 563 9.62 -20.97 -22.11
C GLU A 563 10.65 -22.11 -22.26
N LEU A 564 10.20 -23.36 -22.35
CA LEU A 564 11.05 -24.56 -22.44
C LEU A 564 11.14 -25.11 -23.87
N ALA A 565 12.07 -26.04 -24.11
CA ALA A 565 12.18 -26.80 -25.36
C ALA A 565 12.34 -25.93 -26.63
N GLY A 566 13.00 -24.77 -26.49
CA GLY A 566 13.22 -23.83 -27.60
C GLY A 566 12.12 -22.78 -27.76
N GLU A 567 11.06 -22.83 -26.95
CA GLU A 567 10.05 -21.78 -26.90
C GLU A 567 10.59 -20.50 -26.27
N GLY A 568 10.07 -19.37 -26.75
CA GLY A 568 10.47 -18.04 -26.32
C GLY A 568 9.54 -17.43 -25.27
N PRO A 569 9.86 -16.23 -24.79
CA PRO A 569 8.91 -15.41 -24.03
C PRO A 569 7.60 -15.20 -24.79
N ALA A 570 6.48 -15.27 -24.09
CA ALA A 570 5.20 -14.87 -24.69
C ALA A 570 5.14 -13.34 -24.83
N VAL A 571 4.64 -12.87 -25.97
CA VAL A 571 4.60 -11.45 -26.33
C VAL A 571 3.23 -11.07 -26.89
N PHE A 572 2.86 -9.79 -26.75
CA PHE A 572 1.75 -9.22 -27.53
C PHE A 572 2.11 -9.19 -29.02
N CYS A 573 1.14 -9.50 -29.89
CA CYS A 573 1.30 -9.30 -31.33
C CYS A 573 1.32 -7.81 -31.69
N ASP A 574 1.58 -7.50 -32.96
CA ASP A 574 1.73 -6.13 -33.46
C ASP A 574 0.54 -5.22 -33.14
N ASP A 575 -0.69 -5.63 -33.49
CA ASP A 575 -1.89 -4.80 -33.25
C ASP A 575 -2.21 -4.65 -31.76
N GLU A 576 -2.04 -5.70 -30.96
CA GLU A 576 -2.23 -5.66 -29.50
C GLU A 576 -1.27 -4.70 -28.82
N PHE A 577 0.01 -4.75 -29.20
CA PHE A 577 1.01 -3.86 -28.64
C PHE A 577 0.77 -2.41 -29.07
N ALA A 578 0.44 -2.18 -30.34
CA ALA A 578 0.06 -0.85 -30.84
C ALA A 578 -1.17 -0.29 -30.11
N TYR A 579 -2.17 -1.13 -29.85
CA TYR A 579 -3.35 -0.76 -29.06
C TYR A 579 -2.97 -0.34 -27.63
N LEU A 580 -2.17 -1.13 -26.92
CA LEU A 580 -1.73 -0.80 -25.57
C LEU A 580 -0.84 0.45 -25.53
N GLN A 581 0.04 0.65 -26.52
CA GLN A 581 0.85 1.86 -26.63
C GLN A 581 0.01 3.11 -26.93
N MET A 582 -1.07 2.99 -27.70
CA MET A 582 -2.00 4.08 -27.93
C MET A 582 -2.69 4.53 -26.64
N LEU A 583 -3.12 3.58 -25.81
CA LEU A 583 -3.84 3.86 -24.57
C LEU A 583 -2.93 4.27 -23.41
N MET A 584 -1.73 3.71 -23.35
CA MET A 584 -0.76 3.89 -22.26
C MET A 584 0.62 4.22 -22.85
N PRO A 585 0.76 5.38 -23.52
CA PRO A 585 1.97 5.71 -24.26
C PRO A 585 3.13 5.95 -23.32
N THR A 586 4.31 5.52 -23.77
CA THR A 586 5.60 5.75 -23.10
C THR A 586 6.59 6.36 -24.09
N GLY A 587 7.63 7.01 -23.57
CA GLY A 587 8.76 7.48 -24.38
C GLY A 587 9.73 6.37 -24.81
N GLN A 588 9.49 5.13 -24.40
CA GLN A 588 10.32 3.98 -24.73
C GLN A 588 9.90 3.35 -26.07
N ALA A 589 10.88 2.98 -26.89
CA ALA A 589 10.63 2.21 -28.10
C ALA A 589 10.17 0.77 -27.76
N ASP A 590 9.51 0.13 -28.72
CA ASP A 590 9.26 -1.32 -28.66
C ASP A 590 10.59 -2.06 -28.45
N PRO A 591 10.72 -2.88 -27.37
CA PRO A 591 11.94 -3.64 -27.14
C PRO A 591 12.17 -4.77 -28.16
N LEU A 592 11.15 -5.13 -28.95
CA LEU A 592 11.25 -6.19 -29.95
C LEU A 592 11.54 -5.59 -31.34
N PRO A 593 12.48 -6.17 -32.12
CA PRO A 593 12.76 -5.71 -33.47
C PRO A 593 11.60 -5.98 -34.44
N GLN A 594 10.83 -7.04 -34.17
CA GLN A 594 9.62 -7.41 -34.90
C GLN A 594 8.70 -8.22 -33.98
N ARG A 595 7.42 -7.86 -33.96
CA ARG A 595 6.37 -8.63 -33.29
C ARG A 595 5.73 -9.64 -34.25
N PRO A 596 5.21 -10.76 -33.75
CA PRO A 596 4.39 -11.65 -34.57
C PRO A 596 3.14 -10.87 -35.03
N SER A 597 2.68 -11.12 -36.26
CA SER A 597 1.37 -10.61 -36.69
C SER A 597 0.27 -11.22 -35.83
N CYS A 598 -0.84 -10.53 -35.65
CA CYS A 598 -2.04 -11.11 -35.03
C CYS A 598 -2.80 -12.07 -35.97
N TYR A 599 -2.56 -12.04 -37.30
CA TYR A 599 -3.31 -12.79 -38.32
C TYR A 599 -2.45 -13.65 -39.25
#